data_AF-A0A939BDD5-F1
#
_entry.id   AF-A0A939BDD5-F1
#
_cell.length_a   1.000
_cell.length_b   1.000
_cell.length_c   1.000
_cell.angle_alpha   90.00
_cell.angle_beta   90.00
_cell.angle_gamma   90.00
#
_symmetry.space_group_name_H-M   'P 1'
#
loop_
_entity.id
_entity.type
_entity.pdbx_description
1 polymer ?
#
loop_
_entity_poly.entity_id
_entity_poly.type
_entity_poly.pdbx_seq_one_letter_code
_entity_poly.pdbx_strand_id
1 'polypeptide(L)'
;MVVESLAILLLLLIIEVVFLRAKRKEHAAQIAPLLILPAGHFLTNLIPDLIRFPLTATAKTGIDVLCLAIAVSLLGIFSVRFARVRTRAAYLLTCGGFTVILGLIFIYNNYAA
;
A
#
# COMPACT_ATOMS: atom_id res chain seq x y z
N MET A 1 -4.68 -1.01 -14.31
CA MET A 1 -3.31 -1.13 -13.79
C MET A 1 -3.07 -2.38 -12.90
N VAL A 2 -3.24 -3.59 -13.46
CA VAL A 2 -3.04 -4.84 -12.68
C VAL A 2 -1.57 -5.25 -12.63
N VAL A 3 -0.86 -5.13 -13.76
CA VAL A 3 0.57 -5.51 -13.85
C VAL A 3 1.43 -4.54 -13.04
N GLU A 4 1.11 -3.26 -13.08
CA GLU A 4 1.82 -2.20 -12.38
C GLU A 4 1.64 -2.30 -10.87
N SER A 5 0.41 -2.57 -10.40
CA SER A 5 0.15 -2.79 -8.97
C SER A 5 0.86 -4.04 -8.45
N LEU A 6 0.88 -5.13 -9.23
CA LEU A 6 1.68 -6.32 -8.92
C LEU A 6 3.19 -6.03 -8.87
N ALA A 7 3.72 -5.25 -9.81
CA ALA A 7 5.14 -4.89 -9.84
C ALA A 7 5.53 -4.07 -8.61
N ILE A 8 4.72 -3.09 -8.21
CA ILE A 8 4.93 -2.29 -7.00
C ILE A 8 4.87 -3.19 -5.75
N LEU A 9 3.87 -4.07 -5.68
CA LEU A 9 3.72 -5.02 -4.57
C LEU A 9 4.95 -5.92 -4.42
N LEU A 10 5.42 -6.52 -5.52
CA LEU A 10 6.60 -7.39 -5.52
C LEU A 10 7.86 -6.63 -5.12
N LEU A 11 8.03 -5.40 -5.61
CA LEU A 11 9.19 -4.58 -5.26
C LEU A 11 9.21 -4.26 -3.77
N LEU A 12 8.08 -3.86 -3.18
CA LEU A 12 7.96 -3.62 -1.75
C LEU A 12 8.20 -4.89 -0.93
N LEU A 13 7.67 -6.04 -1.38
CA LEU A 13 7.87 -7.33 -0.75
C LEU A 13 9.34 -7.77 -0.78
N ILE A 14 10.03 -7.56 -1.90
CA ILE A 14 11.48 -7.82 -1.99
C ILE A 14 12.24 -6.96 -0.98
N ILE A 15 11.93 -5.67 -0.89
CA ILE A 15 12.59 -4.77 0.07
C ILE A 15 12.32 -5.26 1.51
N GLU A 16 11.08 -5.62 1.84
CA GLU A 16 10.71 -6.16 3.15
C GLU A 16 11.49 -7.44 3.47
N VAL A 17 11.55 -8.39 2.54
CA VAL A 17 12.30 -9.65 2.69
C VAL A 17 13.80 -9.39 2.88
N VAL A 18 14.37 -8.41 2.17
CA VAL A 18 15.78 -8.02 2.35
C VAL A 18 16.02 -7.51 3.78
N PHE A 19 15.14 -6.66 4.32
CA PHE A 19 15.25 -6.20 5.71
C PHE A 19 15.08 -7.33 6.73
N LEU A 20 14.17 -8.27 6.48
CA LEU A 20 14.00 -9.47 7.32
C LEU A 20 15.27 -10.34 7.31
N ARG A 21 15.85 -10.57 6.13
CA ARG A 21 17.11 -11.32 5.98
C ARG A 21 18.29 -10.65 6.66
N ALA A 22 18.33 -9.31 6.64
CA ALA A 22 19.32 -8.53 7.37
C ALA A 22 19.10 -8.48 8.90
N LYS A 23 18.14 -9.25 9.44
CA LYS A 23 17.69 -9.25 10.85
C LYS A 23 17.21 -7.88 11.36
N ARG A 24 16.87 -6.98 10.44
CA ARG A 24 16.35 -5.63 10.70
C ARG A 24 14.83 -5.64 10.76
N LYS A 25 14.27 -6.43 11.68
CA LYS A 25 12.82 -6.69 11.80
C LYS A 25 11.98 -5.41 11.98
N GLU A 26 12.52 -4.42 12.67
CA GLU A 26 11.84 -3.14 12.87
C GLU A 26 11.64 -2.36 11.56
N HIS A 27 12.64 -2.38 10.68
CA HIS A 27 12.56 -1.73 9.36
C HIS A 27 11.64 -2.49 8.41
N ALA A 28 11.64 -3.83 8.47
CA ALA A 28 10.68 -4.63 7.71
C ALA A 28 9.23 -4.30 8.12
N ALA A 29 8.96 -4.24 9.42
CA ALA A 29 7.62 -3.90 9.94
C ALA A 29 7.16 -2.48 9.54
N GLN A 30 8.09 -1.55 9.33
CA GLN A 30 7.78 -0.20 8.84
C GLN A 30 7.38 -0.20 7.35
N ILE A 31 7.78 -1.22 6.59
CA ILE A 31 7.47 -1.32 5.16
C ILE A 31 6.15 -2.05 4.93
N ALA A 32 5.79 -2.99 5.81
CA ALA A 32 4.56 -3.78 5.75
C ALA A 32 3.28 -2.97 5.40
N PRO A 33 3.03 -1.77 5.98
CA PRO A 33 1.84 -0.98 5.64
C PRO A 33 1.76 -0.56 4.17
N LEU A 34 2.91 -0.36 3.50
CA LEU A 34 2.96 0.08 2.11
C LEU A 34 2.49 -1.02 1.15
N LEU A 35 2.53 -2.30 1.56
CA LEU A 35 2.06 -3.41 0.74
C LEU A 35 0.54 -3.48 0.66
N ILE A 36 -0.17 -2.95 1.66
CA ILE A 36 -1.63 -3.13 1.81
C ILE A 36 -2.39 -2.55 0.63
N LEU A 37 -2.03 -1.34 0.21
CA LEU A 37 -2.70 -0.65 -0.89
C LEU A 37 -2.52 -1.34 -2.26
N PRO A 38 -1.29 -1.62 -2.75
CA PRO A 38 -1.10 -2.33 -4.00
C PRO A 38 -1.61 -3.78 -3.95
N ALA A 39 -1.56 -4.46 -2.80
CA ALA A 39 -2.18 -5.77 -2.63
C ALA A 39 -3.71 -5.68 -2.77
N GLY A 40 -4.34 -4.73 -2.07
CA GLY A 40 -5.78 -4.48 -2.16
C GLY A 40 -6.23 -4.23 -3.60
N HIS A 41 -5.58 -3.29 -4.28
CA HIS A 41 -5.90 -2.95 -5.67
C HIS A 41 -5.68 -4.12 -6.64
N PHE A 42 -4.62 -4.92 -6.43
CA PHE A 42 -4.39 -6.12 -7.24
C PHE A 42 -5.50 -7.16 -7.03
N LEU A 43 -5.87 -7.44 -5.78
CA LEU A 43 -6.92 -8.41 -5.44
C LEU A 43 -8.29 -7.97 -5.97
N THR A 44 -8.64 -6.69 -5.85
CA THR A 44 -9.94 -6.16 -6.31
C THR A 44 -10.10 -6.17 -7.82
N ASN A 45 -8.99 -6.21 -8.56
CA ASN A 45 -9.02 -6.36 -10.01
C ASN A 45 -8.91 -7.83 -10.45
N LEU A 46 -8.17 -8.68 -9.73
CA LEU A 46 -7.99 -10.08 -10.11
C LEU A 46 -9.16 -11.00 -9.71
N ILE A 47 -9.69 -10.84 -8.50
CA ILE A 47 -10.71 -11.75 -7.94
C ILE A 47 -12.02 -11.72 -8.74
N PRO A 48 -12.59 -10.56 -9.08
CA PRO A 48 -13.85 -10.48 -9.82
C PRO A 48 -13.85 -11.27 -11.14
N ASP A 49 -12.72 -11.25 -11.84
CA ASP A 49 -12.53 -11.95 -13.11
C ASP A 49 -12.45 -13.47 -12.90
N LEU A 50 -11.87 -13.91 -11.78
CA LEU A 50 -11.77 -15.33 -11.40
C LEU A 50 -13.11 -15.95 -11.01
N ILE A 51 -13.92 -15.22 -10.23
CA ILE A 51 -15.20 -15.72 -9.70
C ILE A 51 -16.42 -15.28 -10.52
N ARG A 52 -16.21 -14.57 -11.63
CA ARG A 52 -17.25 -14.00 -12.51
C ARG A 52 -18.27 -13.13 -11.76
N PHE A 53 -17.81 -12.44 -10.73
CA PHE A 53 -18.64 -11.51 -9.94
C PHE A 53 -18.13 -10.09 -10.16
N PRO A 54 -18.70 -9.33 -11.11
CA PRO A 54 -18.18 -8.02 -11.47
C PRO A 54 -18.37 -7.02 -10.32
N LEU A 55 -17.27 -6.41 -9.88
CA LEU A 55 -17.30 -5.28 -8.96
C LEU A 55 -17.46 -3.97 -9.74
N THR A 56 -18.34 -3.09 -9.28
CA THR A 56 -18.48 -1.74 -9.83
C THR A 56 -17.22 -0.92 -9.55
N ALA A 57 -16.95 0.08 -10.39
CA ALA A 57 -15.85 1.03 -10.16
C ALA A 57 -15.95 1.72 -8.78
N THR A 58 -17.17 2.01 -8.32
CA THR A 58 -17.43 2.56 -6.98
C THR A 58 -17.03 1.60 -5.86
N ALA A 59 -17.29 0.30 -6.00
CA ALA A 59 -16.90 -0.70 -5.02
C ALA A 59 -15.37 -0.87 -4.98
N LYS A 60 -14.71 -0.94 -6.15
CA LYS A 60 -13.24 -1.01 -6.25
C LYS A 60 -12.57 0.20 -5.58
N THR A 61 -13.03 1.40 -5.90
CA THR A 61 -12.57 2.64 -5.27
C THR A 61 -12.81 2.65 -3.77
N GLY A 62 -13.97 2.18 -3.31
CA GLY A 62 -14.27 2.08 -1.87
C GLY A 62 -13.26 1.19 -1.14
N ILE A 63 -12.87 0.06 -1.75
CA ILE A 63 -11.85 -0.83 -1.19
C ILE A 63 -10.47 -0.17 -1.21
N ASP A 64 -10.08 0.49 -2.31
CA ASP A 64 -8.80 1.21 -2.39
C ASP A 64 -8.69 2.31 -1.31
N VAL A 65 -9.78 3.05 -1.06
CA VAL A 65 -9.86 4.06 0.01
C VAL A 65 -9.73 3.43 1.39
N LEU A 66 -10.37 2.28 1.63
CA LEU A 66 -10.24 1.54 2.89
C LEU A 66 -8.80 1.04 3.09
N CYS A 67 -8.19 0.44 2.06
CA CYS A 67 -6.80 0.01 2.10
C CYS A 67 -5.85 1.18 2.35
N LEU A 68 -6.08 2.33 1.72
CA LEU A 68 -5.32 3.57 1.94
C LEU A 68 -5.46 4.04 3.39
N ALA A 69 -6.68 4.09 3.93
CA ALA A 69 -6.93 4.50 5.31
C ALA A 69 -6.23 3.58 6.32
N ILE A 70 -6.26 2.26 6.09
CA ILE A 70 -5.60 1.26 6.92
C ILE A 70 -4.08 1.43 6.84
N ALA A 71 -3.53 1.56 5.63
CA ALA A 71 -2.10 1.75 5.42
C ALA A 71 -1.58 3.01 6.11
N VAL A 72 -2.23 4.16 5.90
CA VAL A 72 -1.83 5.43 6.52
C VAL A 72 -1.98 5.39 8.05
N SER A 73 -3.02 4.74 8.58
CA SER A 73 -3.18 4.57 10.03
C SER A 73 -2.05 3.74 10.62
N LEU A 74 -1.69 2.62 9.97
CA LEU A 74 -0.57 1.78 10.39
C LEU A 74 0.77 2.52 10.30
N LEU A 75 1.00 3.31 9.24
CA LEU A 75 2.16 4.20 9.15
C LEU A 75 2.20 5.15 10.35
N GLY A 76 1.07 5.76 10.71
CA GLY A 76 0.91 6.60 11.91
C GLY A 76 1.32 5.87 13.20
N ILE A 77 0.82 4.65 13.40
CA ILE A 77 1.14 3.82 14.57
C ILE A 77 2.65 3.47 14.61
N PHE A 78 3.22 2.99 13.50
CA PHE A 78 4.64 2.68 13.43
C PHE A 78 5.54 3.90 13.61
N SER A 79 5.05 5.09 13.24
CA SER A 79 5.79 6.34 13.39
C SER A 79 6.13 6.68 14.85
N VAL A 80 5.33 6.20 15.81
CA VAL A 80 5.54 6.46 17.24
C VAL A 80 6.82 5.82 17.76
N ARG A 81 7.33 4.77 17.10
CA ARG A 81 8.59 4.11 17.46
C ARG A 81 9.83 4.96 17.18
N PHE A 82 9.74 6.01 16.36
CA PHE A 82 10.87 6.87 16.09
C PHE A 82 11.06 7.90 17.20
N ALA A 83 12.15 7.79 17.96
CA ALA A 83 12.50 8.74 19.03
C ALA A 83 12.78 10.17 18.52
N ARG A 84 13.28 10.31 17.28
CA ARG A 84 13.58 11.62 16.69
C ARG A 84 12.41 12.13 15.85
N VAL A 85 11.88 13.30 16.20
CA VAL A 85 10.78 13.97 15.47
C VAL A 85 11.11 14.17 13.99
N ARG A 86 12.35 14.51 13.65
CA ARG A 86 12.79 14.67 12.25
C ARG A 86 12.70 13.36 11.46
N THR A 87 13.11 12.24 12.04
CA THR A 87 13.03 10.92 11.39
C THR A 87 11.58 10.46 11.26
N ARG A 88 10.76 10.71 12.28
CA ARG A 88 9.32 10.45 12.25
C ARG A 88 8.62 11.22 11.13
N ALA A 89 8.91 12.52 11.03
CA ALA A 89 8.35 13.38 9.99
C ALA A 89 8.81 12.95 8.59
N ALA A 90 10.10 12.63 8.42
CA ALA A 90 10.62 12.12 7.15
C ALA A 90 9.90 10.84 6.72
N TYR A 91 9.76 9.87 7.62
CA TYR A 91 9.04 8.61 7.36
C TYR A 91 7.58 8.84 6.98
N LEU A 92 6.85 9.65 7.75
CA LEU A 92 5.43 9.93 7.46
C LEU A 92 5.26 10.69 6.13
N LEU A 93 6.13 11.65 5.83
CA LEU A 93 6.07 12.41 4.59
C LEU A 93 6.40 11.54 3.38
N THR A 94 7.44 10.71 3.45
CA THR A 94 7.85 9.88 2.30
C THR A 94 6.94 8.68 2.13
N CYS A 95 6.74 7.86 3.16
CA CYS A 95 5.90 6.66 3.07
C CYS A 95 4.41 7.01 2.98
N GLY A 96 3.95 7.99 3.78
CA GLY A 96 2.58 8.46 3.71
C GLY A 96 2.30 9.16 2.39
N GLY A 97 3.19 10.04 1.94
CA GLY A 97 3.08 10.70 0.64
C GLY A 97 3.05 9.72 -0.52
N PHE A 98 3.97 8.75 -0.54
CA PHE A 98 3.97 7.66 -1.53
C PHE A 98 2.64 6.91 -1.55
N THR A 99 2.13 6.53 -0.37
CA THR A 99 0.88 5.76 -0.26
C THR A 99 -0.33 6.57 -0.75
N VAL A 100 -0.39 7.86 -0.41
CA VAL A 100 -1.47 8.76 -0.85
C VAL A 100 -1.42 8.97 -2.36
N ILE A 101 -0.24 9.28 -2.92
CA ILE A 101 -0.07 9.47 -4.37
C ILE A 101 -0.46 8.21 -5.12
N LEU A 102 0.01 7.04 -4.65
CA LEU A 102 -0.34 5.76 -5.27
C LEU A 102 -1.85 5.48 -5.19
N GLY A 103 -2.48 5.81 -4.07
CA GLY A 103 -3.94 5.67 -3.90
C GLY A 103 -4.72 6.54 -4.88
N LEU A 104 -4.30 7.79 -5.07
CA LEU A 104 -4.91 8.67 -6.08
C LEU A 104 -4.78 8.12 -7.49
N ILE A 105 -3.61 7.56 -7.85
CA ILE A 105 -3.39 6.92 -9.16
C ILE A 105 -4.34 5.74 -9.36
N PHE A 106 -4.50 4.87 -8.35
CA PHE A 106 -5.40 3.72 -8.41
C PHE A 106 -6.87 4.13 -8.53
N ILE A 107 -7.31 5.11 -7.73
CA ILE A 107 -8.66 5.67 -7.82
C ILE A 107 -8.89 6.24 -9.22
N TYR A 108 -7.98 7.05 -9.73
CA TYR A 108 -8.08 7.62 -11.08
C TYR A 108 -8.20 6.51 -12.15
N ASN A 109 -7.37 5.46 -12.06
CA ASN A 109 -7.43 4.32 -12.98
C ASN A 109 -8.78 3.59 -12.93
N ASN A 110 -9.45 3.51 -11.78
CA ASN A 110 -10.77 2.85 -11.69
C ASN A 110 -11.89 3.62 -12.39
N TYR A 111 -11.75 4.95 -12.57
CA TYR A 111 -12.75 5.79 -13.24
C TYR A 111 -12.38 6.13 -14.69
N ALA A 112 -11.09 6.08 -15.03
CA ALA A 112 -10.60 6.33 -16.38
C ALA A 112 -10.59 5.09 -17.29
N ALA A 113 -10.73 3.89 -16.72
CA ALA A 113 -10.84 2.61 -17.42
C ALA A 113 -12.30 2.18 -17.58
#